data_AF-A0A520HK10-F1
#
_entry.id   AF-A0A520HK10-F1
#
_cell.length_a   1.000
_cell.length_b   1.000
_cell.length_c   1.000
_cell.angle_alpha   90.00
_cell.angle_beta   90.00
_cell.angle_gamma   90.00
#
_symmetry.space_group_name_H-M   'P 1'
#
loop_
_entity.id
_entity.type
_entity.pdbx_description
1 polymer ?
#
loop_
_entity_poly.entity_id
_entity_poly.type
_entity_poly.pdbx_seq_one_letter_code
_entity_poly.pdbx_strand_id
1 'polypeptide(L)'
;IDAVGAEASGHGAMDAVIDKVKAATFLATDRVHVLREAIMSCRMGGTVSIPGVYVGMGDKIPIGAMMNKGLTIKTGQTHVQAYTKPLLARIEAGDIDPSFVVTHPASLEDAPEMYQKFRDKQDGVIKVVLRP
;
A
#
# COMPACT_ATOMS: atom_id res chain seq x y z
N ILE A 1 -4.67 2.37 8.70
CA ILE A 1 -3.73 1.41 8.08
C ILE A 1 -3.10 2.12 6.90
N ASP A 2 -1.80 1.98 6.70
CA ASP A 2 -1.12 2.44 5.51
C ASP A 2 -0.60 1.25 4.70
N ALA A 3 -1.19 1.04 3.53
CA ALA A 3 -0.90 -0.08 2.64
C ALA A 3 -0.32 0.35 1.28
N VAL A 4 -0.05 1.65 1.09
CA VAL A 4 0.40 2.17 -0.21
C VAL A 4 1.89 2.52 -0.22
N GLY A 5 2.49 2.81 0.94
CA GLY A 5 3.92 3.05 1.05
C GLY A 5 4.43 4.13 0.08
N ALA A 6 5.54 3.85 -0.60
CA ALA A 6 6.17 4.75 -1.58
C ALA A 6 5.27 5.16 -2.76
N GLU A 7 4.17 4.42 -3.00
CA GLU A 7 3.22 4.70 -4.09
C GLU A 7 2.02 5.55 -3.65
N ALA A 8 2.04 6.11 -2.44
CA ALA A 8 0.98 6.98 -1.94
C ALA A 8 0.62 8.07 -2.97
N SER A 9 -0.64 8.06 -3.42
CA SER A 9 -1.24 9.09 -4.26
C SER A 9 -2.36 9.79 -3.50
N GLY A 10 -2.15 11.04 -3.09
CA GLY A 10 -3.23 11.89 -2.61
C GLY A 10 -3.95 12.53 -3.80
N HIS A 11 -5.27 12.38 -3.88
CA HIS A 11 -6.11 12.94 -4.94
C HIS A 11 -6.22 14.47 -4.83
N GLY A 12 -5.13 15.19 -5.12
CA GLY A 12 -5.09 16.66 -5.09
C GLY A 12 -4.72 17.29 -3.75
N ALA A 13 -4.38 16.51 -2.72
CA ALA A 13 -3.87 17.03 -1.46
C ALA A 13 -2.51 17.72 -1.66
N MET A 14 -2.37 18.96 -1.17
CA MET A 14 -1.17 19.78 -1.41
C MET A 14 0.11 19.11 -0.92
N ASP A 15 0.06 18.43 0.23
CA ASP A 15 1.20 17.72 0.80
C ASP A 15 1.57 16.45 0.01
N ALA A 16 0.59 15.72 -0.53
CA ALA A 16 0.84 14.61 -1.45
C ALA A 16 1.50 15.06 -2.76
N VAL A 17 1.13 16.24 -3.28
CA VAL A 17 1.77 16.86 -4.45
C VAL A 17 3.21 17.26 -4.12
N ILE A 18 3.44 17.86 -2.95
CA ILE A 18 4.78 18.23 -2.49
C ILE A 18 5.67 17.00 -2.31
N ASP A 19 5.18 15.94 -1.68
CA ASP A 19 5.92 14.68 -1.51
C ASP A 19 6.24 14.05 -2.88
N LYS A 20 5.30 14.09 -3.84
CA LYS A 20 5.53 13.62 -5.22
C LYS A 20 6.64 14.41 -5.92
N VAL A 21 6.65 15.73 -5.78
CA VAL A 21 7.70 16.60 -6.36
C VAL A 21 9.03 16.32 -5.70
N LYS A 22 9.10 16.26 -4.36
CA LYS A 22 10.34 15.96 -3.63
C LYS A 22 10.94 14.61 -4.01
N ALA A 23 10.09 13.59 -4.15
CA ALA A 23 10.51 12.28 -4.63
C ALA A 23 11.07 12.34 -6.05
N ALA A 24 10.39 13.06 -6.96
CA ALA A 24 10.84 13.23 -8.34
C ALA A 24 12.15 14.03 -8.45
N THR A 25 12.42 14.96 -7.52
CA THR A 25 13.63 15.78 -7.48
C THR A 25 14.70 15.24 -6.52
N PHE A 26 14.57 14.00 -6.02
CA PHE A 26 15.50 13.37 -5.07
C PHE A 26 15.71 14.13 -3.75
N LEU A 27 14.79 15.00 -3.36
CA LEU A 27 14.80 15.72 -2.07
C LEU A 27 14.19 14.89 -0.93
N ALA A 28 13.44 13.84 -1.27
CA ALA A 28 12.99 12.79 -0.37
C ALA A 28 12.95 11.47 -1.15
N THR A 29 13.09 10.34 -0.48
CA THR A 29 13.11 9.02 -1.14
C THR A 29 11.76 8.30 -1.08
N ASP A 30 10.85 8.74 -0.19
CA ASP A 30 9.52 8.16 -0.02
C ASP A 30 8.40 9.21 -0.03
N ARG A 31 7.17 8.76 -0.29
CA ARG A 31 5.94 9.56 -0.18
C ARG A 31 5.15 9.15 1.06
N VAL A 32 5.28 9.90 2.14
CA VAL A 32 4.74 9.51 3.46
C VAL A 32 3.39 10.14 3.80
N HIS A 33 2.73 10.82 2.85
CA HIS A 33 1.40 11.43 3.02
C HIS A 33 0.38 10.51 3.73
N VAL A 34 0.17 9.29 3.23
CA VAL A 34 -0.84 8.38 3.81
C VAL A 34 -0.47 7.93 5.22
N LEU A 35 0.83 7.79 5.53
CA LEU A 35 1.28 7.53 6.90
C LEU A 35 0.96 8.71 7.83
N ARG A 36 1.17 9.96 7.39
CA ARG A 36 0.81 11.14 8.18
C ARG A 36 -0.69 11.16 8.46
N GLU A 37 -1.51 10.95 7.44
CA GLU A 37 -2.98 10.89 7.56
C GLU A 37 -3.43 9.74 8.48
N ALA A 38 -2.80 8.57 8.39
CA ALA A 38 -3.10 7.44 9.24
C ALA A 38 -2.82 7.74 10.73
N ILE A 39 -1.72 8.46 11.04
CA ILE A 39 -1.41 8.88 12.41
C ILE A 39 -2.41 9.94 12.90
N MET A 40 -2.74 10.91 12.05
CA MET A 40 -3.67 11.99 12.40
C MET A 40 -5.12 11.49 12.57
N SER A 41 -5.51 10.44 11.84
CA SER A 41 -6.85 9.85 11.90
C SER A 41 -7.00 8.78 12.98
N CYS A 42 -5.91 8.16 13.45
CA CYS A 42 -5.99 7.12 14.46
C CYS A 42 -6.47 7.68 15.81
N ARG A 43 -7.38 6.96 16.49
CA ARG A 43 -7.85 7.30 17.84
C ARG A 43 -6.74 7.13 18.88
N MET A 44 -6.89 7.81 20.02
CA MET A 44 -6.00 7.62 21.18
C MET A 44 -5.98 6.14 21.62
N GLY A 45 -4.79 5.64 22.00
CA GLY A 45 -4.52 4.24 22.31
C GLY A 45 -4.66 3.28 21.13
N GLY A 46 -4.78 3.79 19.90
CA GLY A 46 -4.99 2.98 18.70
C GLY A 46 -3.70 2.40 18.10
N THR A 47 -3.86 1.54 17.10
CA THR A 47 -2.75 0.92 16.36
C THR A 47 -2.72 1.41 14.92
N VAL A 48 -1.58 1.94 14.49
CA VAL A 48 -1.29 2.22 13.08
C VAL A 48 -0.51 1.04 12.50
N SER A 49 -1.17 0.26 11.64
CA SER A 49 -0.51 -0.81 10.89
C SER A 49 0.02 -0.29 9.56
N ILE A 50 1.29 -0.58 9.26
CA ILE A 50 2.03 -0.13 8.08
C ILE A 50 2.59 -1.34 7.31
N PRO A 51 1.75 -2.04 6.52
CA PRO A 51 2.20 -3.02 5.53
C PRO A 51 2.78 -2.40 4.25
N GLY A 52 2.50 -1.11 3.98
CA GLY A 52 3.07 -0.39 2.84
C GLY A 52 4.60 -0.33 2.89
N VAL A 53 5.25 -0.48 1.74
CA VAL A 53 6.72 -0.51 1.66
C VAL A 53 7.27 0.91 1.56
N TYR A 54 8.12 1.26 2.51
CA TYR A 54 8.99 2.43 2.49
C TYR A 54 10.44 1.96 2.38
N VAL A 55 11.20 2.52 1.45
CA VAL A 55 12.59 2.08 1.15
C VAL A 55 13.64 3.13 1.53
N GLY A 56 13.21 4.34 1.86
CA GLY A 56 14.06 5.48 2.11
C GLY A 56 13.72 6.19 3.42
N MET A 57 13.98 7.51 3.44
CA MET A 57 13.75 8.38 4.58
C MET A 57 12.54 9.27 4.30
N GLY A 58 11.52 9.16 5.16
CA GLY A 58 10.37 10.06 5.19
C GLY A 58 10.63 11.30 6.05
N ASP A 59 10.02 12.44 5.70
CA ASP A 59 10.10 13.67 6.48
C ASP A 59 8.75 14.02 7.16
N LYS A 60 8.78 14.99 8.09
CA LYS A 60 7.58 15.56 8.75
C LYS A 60 6.59 14.52 9.30
N ILE A 61 7.10 13.42 9.86
CA ILE A 61 6.25 12.45 10.56
C ILE A 61 5.70 13.13 11.82
N PRO A 62 4.37 13.09 12.09
CA PRO A 62 3.74 13.79 13.20
C PRO A 62 4.00 13.09 14.55
N ILE A 63 5.26 13.08 14.99
CA ILE A 63 5.71 12.41 16.23
C ILE A 63 4.96 12.92 17.47
N GLY A 64 4.66 14.22 17.55
CA GLY A 64 3.88 14.78 18.65
C GLY A 64 2.47 14.20 18.74
N ALA A 65 1.77 14.06 17.61
CA ALA A 65 0.44 13.45 17.59
C ALA A 65 0.52 11.95 17.93
N MET A 66 1.52 11.25 17.39
CA MET A 66 1.77 9.84 17.67
C MET A 66 1.99 9.58 19.18
N MET A 67 2.84 10.39 19.82
CA MET A 67 3.15 10.30 21.24
C MET A 67 1.94 10.65 22.12
N ASN A 68 1.29 11.81 21.88
CA ASN A 68 0.18 12.26 22.72
C ASN A 68 -1.04 11.35 22.63
N LYS A 69 -1.24 10.69 21.48
CA LYS A 69 -2.29 9.69 21.32
C LYS A 69 -1.89 8.32 21.86
N GLY A 70 -0.65 8.09 22.30
CA GLY A 70 -0.18 6.78 22.76
C GLY A 70 -0.35 5.69 21.70
N LEU A 71 0.01 5.98 20.44
CA LEU A 71 -0.22 5.05 19.34
C LEU A 71 0.76 3.88 19.37
N THR A 72 0.25 2.68 19.08
CA THR A 72 1.09 1.53 18.73
C THR A 72 1.38 1.55 17.24
N ILE A 73 2.65 1.51 16.86
CA ILE A 73 3.06 1.40 15.45
C ILE A 73 3.43 -0.06 15.16
N LYS A 74 2.77 -0.68 14.19
CA LYS A 74 3.03 -2.05 13.77
C LYS A 74 3.37 -2.11 12.29
N THR A 75 4.64 -2.35 11.98
CA THR A 75 5.17 -2.30 10.61
C THR A 75 5.70 -3.65 10.17
N GLY A 76 6.02 -3.76 8.88
CA GLY A 76 6.70 -4.92 8.31
C GLY A 76 6.02 -5.39 7.04
N GLN A 77 6.77 -6.13 6.22
CA GLN A 77 6.16 -6.84 5.10
C GLN A 77 5.18 -7.89 5.61
N THR A 78 4.17 -8.22 4.80
CA THR A 78 3.15 -9.21 5.15
C THR A 78 3.79 -10.50 5.65
N HIS A 79 3.38 -10.99 6.82
CA HIS A 79 3.87 -12.26 7.38
C HIS A 79 3.27 -13.46 6.64
N VAL A 80 3.67 -13.64 5.37
CA VAL A 80 3.09 -14.64 4.45
C VAL A 80 3.07 -16.02 5.11
N GLN A 81 4.19 -16.47 5.67
CA GLN A 81 4.29 -17.80 6.30
C GLN A 81 3.29 -18.03 7.44
N ALA A 82 2.97 -16.98 8.21
CA ALA A 82 2.01 -17.07 9.31
C ALA A 82 0.56 -17.11 8.81
N TYR A 83 0.26 -16.49 7.67
CA TYR A 83 -1.10 -16.30 7.19
C TYR A 83 -1.51 -17.16 6.00
N THR A 84 -0.57 -17.73 5.22
CA THR A 84 -0.92 -18.50 4.01
C THR A 84 -1.85 -19.67 4.33
N LYS A 85 -1.47 -20.53 5.28
CA LYS A 85 -2.28 -21.71 5.64
C LYS A 85 -3.69 -21.35 6.15
N PRO A 86 -3.85 -20.46 7.16
CA PRO A 86 -5.19 -20.13 7.65
C PRO A 86 -6.03 -19.38 6.60
N LEU A 87 -5.44 -18.52 5.76
CA LEU A 87 -6.20 -17.83 4.71
C LEU A 87 -6.65 -18.79 3.61
N LEU A 88 -5.79 -19.73 3.19
CA LEU A 88 -6.16 -20.74 2.20
C LEU A 88 -7.32 -21.61 2.71
N ALA A 89 -7.26 -22.07 3.96
CA ALA A 89 -8.33 -22.88 4.55
C ALA A 89 -9.69 -22.14 4.54
N ARG A 90 -9.68 -20.82 4.74
CA ARG A 90 -10.90 -19.99 4.66
C ARG A 90 -11.42 -19.85 3.23
N ILE A 91 -10.53 -19.78 2.23
CA ILE A 91 -10.93 -19.77 0.82
C ILE A 91 -11.56 -21.12 0.45
N GLU A 92 -10.92 -22.23 0.83
CA GLU A 92 -11.43 -23.59 0.57
C GLU A 92 -12.77 -23.85 1.28
N ALA A 93 -12.96 -23.30 2.47
CA ALA A 93 -14.22 -23.37 3.21
C ALA A 93 -15.33 -22.47 2.63
N GLY A 94 -15.00 -21.58 1.68
CA GLY A 94 -15.95 -20.62 1.10
C GLY A 94 -16.24 -19.39 1.96
N ASP A 95 -15.49 -19.16 3.04
CA ASP A 95 -15.62 -17.96 3.89
C ASP A 95 -15.22 -16.68 3.13
N ILE A 96 -14.33 -16.81 2.14
CA ILE A 96 -13.74 -15.70 1.38
C ILE A 96 -13.59 -16.13 -0.08
N ASP A 97 -14.17 -15.38 -1.01
CA ASP A 97 -13.86 -15.48 -2.44
C ASP A 97 -12.96 -14.32 -2.87
N PRO A 98 -11.66 -14.56 -3.16
CA PRO A 98 -10.73 -13.52 -3.58
C PRO A 98 -10.83 -13.21 -5.09
N SER A 99 -11.70 -13.89 -5.85
CA SER A 99 -11.73 -13.80 -7.32
C SER A 99 -12.04 -12.39 -7.82
N PHE A 100 -12.76 -11.58 -7.05
CA PHE A 100 -13.06 -10.18 -7.40
C PHE A 100 -11.81 -9.29 -7.54
N VAL A 101 -10.68 -9.68 -6.92
CA VAL A 101 -9.43 -8.93 -7.03
C VAL A 101 -8.81 -9.10 -8.42
N VAL A 102 -9.04 -10.25 -9.07
CA VAL A 102 -8.49 -10.57 -10.39
C VAL A 102 -9.24 -9.82 -11.48
N THR A 103 -8.68 -8.68 -11.90
CA THR A 103 -9.28 -7.86 -12.96
C THR A 103 -9.00 -8.36 -14.38
N HIS A 104 -7.83 -8.95 -14.62
CA HIS A 104 -7.36 -9.26 -15.98
C HIS A 104 -6.69 -10.64 -16.04
N PRO A 105 -7.37 -11.69 -16.51
CA PRO A 105 -6.71 -12.90 -16.97
C PRO A 105 -6.03 -12.63 -18.33
N ALA A 106 -4.78 -13.03 -18.50
CA ALA A 106 -4.02 -12.82 -19.75
C ALA A 106 -3.09 -14.02 -20.04
N SER A 107 -2.61 -14.16 -21.27
CA SER A 107 -1.61 -15.19 -21.60
C SER A 107 -0.20 -14.76 -21.21
N LEU A 108 0.78 -15.67 -21.30
CA LEU A 108 2.19 -15.31 -21.06
C LEU A 108 2.74 -14.33 -22.11
N GLU A 109 2.26 -14.40 -23.35
CA GLU A 109 2.64 -13.51 -24.44
C GLU A 109 2.21 -12.06 -24.20
N ASP A 110 1.07 -11.87 -23.53
CA ASP A 110 0.53 -10.55 -23.19
C ASP A 110 1.25 -9.88 -22.00
N ALA A 111 2.14 -10.60 -21.30
CA ALA A 111 2.77 -10.12 -20.08
C ALA A 111 3.45 -8.74 -20.24
N PRO A 112 4.23 -8.45 -21.30
CA PRO A 112 4.85 -7.13 -21.48
C PRO A 112 3.82 -5.99 -21.54
N GLU A 113 2.72 -6.19 -22.26
CA GLU A 113 1.63 -5.20 -22.35
C GLU A 113 0.96 -5.02 -20.98
N MET A 114 0.68 -6.12 -20.27
CA MET A 114 0.04 -6.07 -18.97
C MET A 114 0.90 -5.37 -17.91
N TYR A 115 2.23 -5.56 -17.94
CA TYR A 115 3.15 -4.80 -17.08
C TYR A 115 3.13 -3.31 -17.40
N GLN A 116 3.07 -2.94 -18.68
CA GLN A 116 2.96 -1.54 -19.10
C GLN A 116 1.64 -0.92 -18.60
N LYS A 117 0.51 -1.57 -18.84
CA LYS A 117 -0.81 -1.10 -18.38
C LYS A 117 -0.87 -0.94 -16.86
N PHE A 118 -0.33 -1.90 -16.11
CA PHE A 118 -0.27 -1.83 -14.64
C PHE A 118 0.57 -0.64 -14.15
N ARG A 119 1.79 -0.47 -14.68
CA ARG A 119 2.68 0.65 -14.32
C ARG A 119 2.06 2.00 -14.64
N ASP A 120 1.44 2.10 -15.82
CA ASP A 120 0.87 3.34 -16.34
C ASP A 120 -0.55 3.60 -15.78
N LYS A 121 -1.05 2.71 -14.91
CA LYS A 121 -2.37 2.75 -14.24
C LYS A 121 -3.54 2.89 -15.23
N GLN A 122 -3.47 2.17 -16.34
CA GLN A 122 -4.48 2.18 -17.40
C GLN A 122 -5.52 1.08 -17.19
N ASP A 123 -6.67 1.23 -17.84
CA ASP A 123 -7.72 0.21 -17.99
C ASP A 123 -8.23 -0.42 -16.68
N GLY A 124 -8.03 0.25 -15.54
CA GLY A 124 -8.44 -0.26 -14.24
C GLY A 124 -7.73 -1.56 -13.83
N VAL A 125 -6.50 -1.79 -14.30
CA VAL A 125 -5.73 -2.99 -13.93
C VAL A 125 -5.39 -2.96 -12.43
N ILE A 126 -5.93 -3.93 -11.67
CA ILE A 126 -5.65 -4.12 -10.24
C ILE A 126 -4.79 -5.36 -10.02
N LYS A 127 -5.20 -6.49 -10.60
CA LYS A 127 -4.47 -7.77 -10.53
C LYS A 127 -4.59 -8.49 -11.85
N VAL A 128 -3.42 -8.87 -12.38
CA VAL A 128 -3.28 -9.70 -13.58
C VAL A 128 -2.96 -11.12 -13.13
N VAL A 129 -3.61 -12.11 -13.74
CA VAL A 129 -3.26 -13.53 -13.59
C VAL A 129 -2.86 -14.05 -14.96
N LEU A 130 -1.58 -14.36 -15.10
CA LEU A 130 -1.03 -14.94 -16.34
C LEU A 130 -1.31 -16.44 -16.36
N ARG A 131 -1.88 -16.91 -17.46
CA ARG A 131 -2.14 -18.32 -17.72
C ARG A 131 -1.14 -18.84 -18.75
N PRO A 132 -0.43 -19.94 -18.46
CA PRO A 132 0.44 -20.62 -19.43
C PRO A 132 -0.33 -21.14 -20.64
#